data_AF-A0A952AIW7-F1
#
_entry.id   AF-A0A952AIW7-F1
#
_cell.length_a   1.000
_cell.length_b   1.000
_cell.length_c   1.000
_cell.angle_alpha   90.00
_cell.angle_beta   90.00
_cell.angle_gamma   90.00
#
_symmetry.space_group_name_H-M   'P 1'
#
loop_
_entity.id
_entity.type
_entity.pdbx_description
1 polymer ?
#
loop_
_entity_poly.entity_id
_entity_poly.type
_entity_poly.pdbx_seq_one_letter_code
_entity_poly.pdbx_strand_id
1 'polypeptide(L)'
;MQVDKITQLDLSLFSTDENLSIFHLLNYTTTSRGKDYLHYILNNPLSTLAEIEDAQNTIQQLQLLLPRWKHTINNGTLMVIEKFYETPLTIHSNEPT
;
A
#
# COMPACT_ATOMS: atom_id res chain seq x y z
N MET A 1 9.72 -13.30 -9.24
CA MET A 1 10.93 -12.99 -10.05
C MET A 1 12.07 -12.58 -9.12
N GLN A 2 13.32 -13.01 -9.30
CA GLN A 2 14.44 -12.52 -8.49
C GLN A 2 15.21 -11.45 -9.26
N VAL A 3 15.29 -10.25 -8.70
CA VAL A 3 16.04 -9.11 -9.25
C VAL A 3 17.09 -8.73 -8.21
N ASP A 4 18.36 -8.77 -8.60
CA ASP A 4 19.45 -8.38 -7.70
C ASP A 4 19.50 -6.85 -7.52
N LYS A 5 20.21 -6.40 -6.48
CA LYS A 5 20.27 -4.99 -6.11
C LYS A 5 20.91 -4.09 -7.17
N ILE A 6 21.86 -4.61 -7.96
CA ILE A 6 22.51 -3.83 -9.03
C ILE A 6 21.50 -3.57 -10.13
N THR A 7 20.79 -4.62 -10.57
CA THR A 7 19.72 -4.47 -11.56
C THR A 7 18.62 -3.50 -11.09
N GLN A 8 18.24 -3.51 -9.81
CA GLN A 8 17.27 -2.54 -9.28
C GLN A 8 17.75 -1.08 -9.37
N LEU A 9 19.05 -0.85 -9.10
CA LEU A 9 19.67 0.48 -9.21
C LEU A 9 19.77 0.93 -10.68
N ASP A 10 20.19 0.04 -11.57
CA ASP A 10 20.32 0.32 -13.00
C ASP A 10 18.96 0.69 -13.63
N LEU A 11 17.89 0.00 -13.23
CA LEU A 11 16.53 0.32 -13.64
C LEU A 11 15.98 1.59 -12.98
N SER A 12 16.70 2.16 -12.00
CA SER A 12 16.23 3.30 -11.21
C SER A 12 14.85 3.05 -10.60
N LEU A 13 14.61 1.81 -10.16
CA LEU A 13 13.34 1.41 -9.56
C LEU A 13 13.05 2.28 -8.32
N PHE A 14 14.11 2.46 -7.52
CA PHE A 14 14.20 3.43 -6.45
C PHE A 14 15.46 4.27 -6.69
N SER A 15 15.34 5.59 -6.59
CA SER A 15 16.45 6.53 -6.77
C SER A 15 16.54 7.45 -5.56
N THR A 16 17.76 7.90 -5.26
CA THR A 16 18.01 8.93 -4.25
C THR A 16 17.42 10.28 -4.65
N ASP A 17 17.27 10.52 -5.96
CA ASP A 17 16.45 11.61 -6.48
C ASP A 17 15.04 11.05 -6.75
N GLU A 18 14.11 11.29 -5.81
CA GLU A 18 12.77 10.71 -5.87
C GLU A 18 12.08 11.00 -7.22
N ASN A 19 12.29 12.18 -7.82
CA ASN A 19 11.65 12.60 -9.07
C ASN A 19 12.09 11.78 -10.30
N LEU A 20 13.18 11.04 -10.20
CA LEU A 20 13.76 10.25 -11.29
C LEU A 20 13.49 8.75 -11.14
N SER A 21 12.76 8.33 -10.11
CA SER A 21 12.48 6.91 -9.86
C SER A 21 11.21 6.41 -10.56
N ILE A 22 11.23 5.15 -11.01
CA ILE A 22 10.02 4.46 -11.50
C ILE A 22 8.95 4.44 -10.41
N PHE A 23 9.35 4.21 -9.16
CA PHE A 23 8.44 4.26 -8.02
C PHE A 23 7.64 5.57 -7.94
N HIS A 24 8.32 6.72 -8.08
CA HIS A 24 7.64 8.01 -8.05
C HIS A 24 6.66 8.17 -9.22
N LEU A 25 7.05 7.75 -10.44
CA LEU A 25 6.18 7.78 -11.61
C LEU A 25 4.91 6.94 -11.45
N LEU A 26 4.98 5.84 -10.69
CA LEU A 26 3.85 4.94 -10.48
C LEU A 26 3.02 5.28 -9.23
N ASN A 27 3.53 6.15 -8.35
CA ASN A 27 2.89 6.41 -7.06
C ASN A 27 1.73 7.41 -7.16
N TYR A 28 0.53 6.89 -7.43
CA TYR A 28 -0.74 7.63 -7.36
C TYR A 28 -1.57 7.28 -6.12
N THR A 29 -0.93 6.78 -5.06
CA THR A 29 -1.63 6.35 -3.85
C THR A 29 -2.16 7.54 -3.05
N THR A 30 -3.35 7.40 -2.46
CA THR A 30 -4.00 8.49 -1.69
C THR A 30 -3.49 8.58 -0.25
N THR A 31 -2.83 7.54 0.25
CA THR A 31 -2.39 7.44 1.65
C THR A 31 -0.93 7.04 1.75
N SER A 32 -0.26 7.43 2.85
CA SER A 32 1.12 7.03 3.14
C SER A 32 1.25 5.52 3.26
N ARG A 33 0.28 4.85 3.90
CA ARG A 33 0.22 3.38 3.96
C ARG A 33 0.09 2.74 2.58
N GLY A 34 -0.66 3.38 1.67
CA GLY A 34 -0.72 2.98 0.27
C GLY A 34 0.64 3.10 -0.42
N LYS A 35 1.36 4.22 -0.22
CA LYS A 35 2.73 4.44 -0.74
C LYS A 35 3.68 3.35 -0.22
N ASP A 36 3.61 3.04 1.08
CA ASP A 36 4.43 2.00 1.71
C ASP A 36 4.14 0.62 1.11
N TYR A 37 2.85 0.30 0.90
CA TYR A 37 2.46 -0.97 0.30
C TYR A 37 2.86 -1.06 -1.18
N LEU A 38 2.74 0.02 -1.94
CA LEU A 38 3.25 0.10 -3.32
C LEU A 38 4.76 -0.15 -3.36
N HIS A 39 5.51 0.45 -2.44
CA HIS A 39 6.94 0.22 -2.31
C HIS A 39 7.24 -1.27 -2.02
N TYR A 40 6.48 -1.89 -1.12
CA TYR A 40 6.60 -3.31 -0.82
C TYR A 40 6.35 -4.19 -2.05
N ILE A 41 5.24 -4.00 -2.79
CA ILE A 41 4.92 -4.88 -3.93
C ILE A 41 5.91 -4.71 -5.09
N LEU A 42 6.46 -3.51 -5.31
CA LEU A 42 7.50 -3.30 -6.33
C LEU A 42 8.84 -3.97 -5.96
N ASN A 43 9.13 -4.08 -4.66
CA ASN A 43 10.30 -4.83 -4.17
C ASN A 43 10.08 -6.35 -4.15
N ASN A 44 8.82 -6.80 -4.21
CA ASN A 44 8.46 -8.21 -4.07
C ASN A 44 7.62 -8.65 -5.29
N PRO A 45 8.22 -8.70 -6.49
CA PRO A 45 7.49 -9.06 -7.70
C PRO A 45 6.99 -10.49 -7.61
N LEU A 46 5.76 -10.69 -8.09
CA LEU A 46 5.07 -11.98 -8.11
C LEU A 46 5.92 -13.05 -8.81
N SER A 47 5.74 -14.30 -8.40
CA SER A 47 6.64 -15.40 -8.77
C SER A 47 5.98 -16.41 -9.71
N THR A 48 4.66 -16.40 -9.82
CA THR A 48 3.91 -17.31 -10.69
C THR A 48 3.04 -16.53 -11.68
N LEU A 49 2.76 -17.16 -12.83
CA LEU A 49 1.85 -16.60 -13.81
C LEU A 49 0.44 -16.41 -13.23
N ALA A 50 -0.04 -17.37 -12.44
CA ALA A 50 -1.36 -17.31 -11.82
C ALA A 50 -1.52 -16.09 -10.90
N GLU A 51 -0.51 -15.78 -10.07
CA GLU A 51 -0.53 -14.57 -9.24
C GLU A 51 -0.56 -13.29 -10.08
N ILE A 52 0.19 -13.25 -11.18
CA ILE A 52 0.25 -12.09 -12.09
C ILE A 52 -1.12 -11.89 -12.76
N GLU A 53 -1.72 -12.96 -13.27
CA GLU A 53 -3.05 -12.93 -13.88
C GLU A 53 -4.11 -12.49 -12.88
N ASP A 54 -4.05 -12.98 -11.63
CA ASP A 54 -4.98 -12.58 -10.57
C ASP A 54 -4.86 -11.09 -10.21
N ALA A 55 -3.63 -10.58 -10.09
CA ALA A 55 -3.40 -9.15 -9.87
C ALA A 55 -3.91 -8.30 -11.04
N GLN A 56 -3.67 -8.72 -12.29
CA GLN A 56 -4.16 -8.04 -13.49
C GLN A 56 -5.69 -8.03 -13.54
N ASN A 57 -6.34 -9.17 -13.29
CA ASN A 57 -7.79 -9.29 -13.24
C ASN A 57 -8.37 -8.39 -12.15
N THR A 58 -7.76 -8.40 -10.96
CA THR A 58 -8.17 -7.54 -9.84
C THR A 58 -8.13 -6.06 -10.23
N ILE A 59 -7.04 -5.60 -10.86
CA ILE A 59 -6.92 -4.21 -11.33
C ILE A 59 -8.01 -3.88 -12.35
N GLN A 60 -8.27 -4.78 -13.31
CA GLN A 60 -9.32 -4.57 -14.32
C GLN A 60 -10.71 -4.45 -13.67
N GLN A 61 -11.03 -5.30 -12.69
CA GLN A 61 -12.29 -5.21 -11.95
C GLN A 61 -12.39 -3.89 -11.17
N LEU A 62 -11.30 -3.45 -10.52
CA LEU A 62 -11.27 -2.17 -9.80
C LEU A 62 -11.45 -0.98 -10.75
N GLN A 63 -10.90 -1.03 -11.97
CA GLN A 63 -11.08 0.02 -12.98
C GLN A 63 -12.55 0.22 -13.35
N LEU A 64 -13.36 -0.85 -13.40
CA LEU A 64 -14.80 -0.75 -13.64
C LEU A 64 -15.54 -0.03 -12.51
N LEU A 65 -14.99 -0.08 -11.29
CA LEU A 65 -15.57 0.55 -10.10
C LEU A 65 -15.08 1.99 -9.88
N LEU A 66 -13.95 2.38 -10.48
CA LEU A 66 -13.35 3.72 -10.32
C LEU A 66 -14.33 4.89 -10.50
N PRO A 67 -15.23 4.91 -11.50
CA PRO A 67 -16.16 6.02 -11.68
C PRO A 67 -17.12 6.25 -10.49
N ARG A 68 -17.31 5.24 -9.64
CA ARG A 68 -18.18 5.27 -8.46
C ARG A 68 -17.38 5.20 -7.15
N TRP A 69 -16.06 5.17 -7.22
CA TRP A 69 -15.21 5.02 -6.05
C TRP A 69 -15.16 6.33 -5.27
N LYS A 70 -15.46 6.28 -3.96
CA LYS A 70 -15.43 7.46 -3.10
C LYS A 70 -14.03 7.65 -2.52
N HIS A 71 -13.39 8.77 -2.81
CA HIS A 71 -12.09 9.14 -2.24
C HIS A 71 -12.22 9.76 -0.84
N THR A 72 -12.85 9.04 0.09
CA THR A 72 -13.10 9.54 1.45
C THR A 72 -11.99 9.20 2.44
N ILE A 73 -11.16 8.19 2.14
CA ILE A 73 -10.09 7.75 3.02
C ILE A 73 -8.83 8.58 2.76
N ASN A 74 -8.29 9.18 3.81
CA ASN A 74 -7.03 9.92 3.79
C ASN A 74 -6.15 9.54 4.99
N ASN A 75 -4.96 10.13 5.08
CA ASN A 75 -4.03 9.88 6.19
C ASN A 75 -4.63 10.20 7.56
N GLY A 76 -5.49 11.21 7.66
CA GLY A 76 -6.22 11.53 8.89
C GLY A 76 -7.21 10.44 9.29
N THR A 77 -7.93 9.86 8.32
CA THR A 77 -8.80 8.69 8.56
C THR A 77 -7.99 7.52 9.13
N LEU A 78 -6.82 7.23 8.53
CA LEU A 78 -5.94 6.16 9.00
C LEU A 78 -5.41 6.42 10.41
N MET A 79 -4.93 7.65 10.69
CA MET A 79 -4.44 8.02 12.02
C MET A 79 -5.50 7.82 13.12
N VAL A 80 -6.76 8.18 12.85
CA VAL A 80 -7.85 8.00 13.82
C VAL A 80 -8.08 6.52 14.10
N ILE A 81 -8.07 5.68 13.05
CA ILE A 81 -8.23 4.23 13.18
C ILE A 81 -7.06 3.61 13.94
N GLU A 82 -5.82 3.98 13.62
CA GLU A 82 -4.62 3.51 14.31
C GLU A 82 -4.71 3.80 15.82
N LYS A 83 -5.05 5.04 16.19
CA LYS A 83 -5.23 5.43 17.61
C LYS A 83 -6.37 4.68 18.30
N PHE A 84 -7.46 4.40 17.59
CA PHE A 84 -8.57 3.64 18.15
C PHE A 84 -8.11 2.22 18.54
N TYR A 85 -7.33 1.54 17.69
CA TYR A 85 -6.80 0.21 18.00
C TYR A 85 -5.70 0.21 19.07
N GLU A 86 -4.98 1.32 19.24
CA GLU A 86 -4.02 1.51 20.33
C GLU A 86 -4.68 1.85 21.67
N THR A 87 -5.99 2.13 21.68
CA THR A 87 -6.71 2.50 22.90
C THR A 87 -6.81 1.28 23.82
N PRO A 88 -6.28 1.33 25.06
CA PRO A 88 -6.38 0.23 25.99
C PRO A 88 -7.84 -0.11 26.29
N LEU A 89 -8.17 -1.40 26.31
CA LEU A 89 -9.46 -1.87 26.80
C LEU A 89 -9.51 -1.67 28.31
N THR A 90 -10.17 -0.61 28.78
CA THR A 90 -10.49 -0.47 30.20
C THR A 90 -11.56 -1.48 30.57
N ILE A 91 -11.12 -2.61 31.14
CA ILE A 91 -12.02 -3.55 31.82
C ILE A 91 -12.43 -2.88 33.12
N HIS A 92 -13.64 -2.33 33.17
CA HIS A 92 -14.21 -1.85 34.42
C HIS A 92 -14.58 -3.06 35.28
N SER A 93 -13.76 -3.35 36.29
CA SER A 93 -14.12 -4.26 37.37
C SER A 93 -15.26 -3.62 38.17
N ASN A 94 -16.49 -4.07 37.93
CA ASN A 94 -17.60 -3.79 38.84
C ASN A 94 -17.37 -4.59 40.14
N GLU A 95 -16.57 -4.06 41.05
CA GLU A 95 -16.61 -4.51 42.45
C GLU A 95 -17.64 -3.65 43.20
N PRO A 96 -18.74 -4.25 43.70
CA PRO A 96 -19.69 -3.54 44.54
C PRO A 96 -19.11 -3.38 45.96
N THR A 97 -19.00 -2.13 46.42
CA THR A 97 -18.78 -1.74 47.83
C THR A 97 -19.96 -2.07 48.72
#